data_AF-A0A842U082-F1
#
_entry.id   AF-A0A842U082-F1
#
_cell.length_a   1.000
_cell.length_b   1.000
_cell.length_c   1.000
_cell.angle_alpha   90.00
_cell.angle_beta   90.00
_cell.angle_gamma   90.00
#
_symmetry.space_group_name_H-M   'P 1'
#
loop_
_entity.id
_entity.type
_entity.pdbx_description
1 polymer ?
#
loop_
_entity_poly.entity_id
_entity_poly.type
_entity_poly.pdbx_seq_one_letter_code
_entity_poly.pdbx_strand_id
1 'polypeptide(L)'
;MEFILDVPSRLNLKGDDYILMKFNVSEDQFWEIANEDSNFELINGVLIIHSPAPTEHEELFGYLNFVLRFTRSELKKEEYLDQG
;
A
#
# COMPACT_ATOMS: atom_id res chain seq x y z
N MET A 1 15.31 -7.88 -15.80
CA MET A 1 16.14 -7.00 -14.98
C MET A 1 16.14 -7.59 -13.59
N GLU A 2 17.24 -8.16 -13.13
CA GLU A 2 17.36 -8.69 -11.76
C GLU A 2 17.83 -7.56 -10.85
N PHE A 3 17.01 -7.19 -9.88
CA PHE A 3 17.38 -6.23 -8.85
C PHE A 3 17.90 -7.01 -7.64
N ILE A 4 19.21 -6.96 -7.40
CA ILE A 4 19.80 -7.47 -6.17
C ILE A 4 19.68 -6.36 -5.12
N LEU A 5 18.67 -6.47 -4.27
CA LEU A 5 18.53 -5.58 -3.12
C LEU A 5 19.47 -6.10 -2.01
N ASP A 6 20.62 -5.46 -1.84
CA ASP A 6 21.44 -5.65 -0.64
C ASP A 6 20.68 -5.01 0.53
N VAL A 7 19.98 -5.84 1.32
CA VAL A 7 19.07 -5.39 2.37
C VAL A 7 19.82 -5.37 3.71
N PRO A 8 20.24 -4.20 4.20
CA PRO A 8 21.06 -4.12 5.42
C PRO A 8 20.29 -4.50 6.69
N SER A 9 18.95 -4.54 6.67
CA SER A 9 18.15 -4.83 7.87
C SER A 9 16.82 -5.50 7.53
N ARG A 10 16.57 -6.68 8.09
CA ARG A 10 15.27 -7.37 8.08
C ARG A 10 14.74 -7.45 9.50
N LEU A 11 13.51 -6.99 9.69
CA LEU A 11 12.74 -7.18 10.92
C LEU A 11 11.63 -8.19 10.64
N ASN A 12 11.65 -9.33 11.33
CA ASN A 12 10.53 -10.26 11.28
C ASN A 12 9.47 -9.80 12.27
N LEU A 13 8.24 -9.64 11.79
CA LEU A 13 7.08 -9.34 12.61
C LEU A 13 6.39 -10.67 12.99
N LYS A 14 5.22 -10.59 13.61
CA LYS A 14 4.48 -11.78 14.04
C LYS A 14 3.95 -12.53 12.82
N GLY A 15 4.13 -13.85 12.77
CA GLY A 15 3.68 -14.67 11.64
C GLY A 15 4.63 -14.56 10.46
N ASP A 16 4.09 -14.44 9.25
CA ASP A 16 4.87 -14.34 8.00
C ASP A 16 5.20 -12.88 7.62
N ASP A 17 4.78 -11.92 8.44
CA ASP A 17 5.01 -10.51 8.21
C ASP A 17 6.48 -10.12 8.41
N TYR A 18 6.97 -9.22 7.57
CA TYR A 18 8.32 -8.70 7.66
C TYR A 18 8.42 -7.27 7.15
N ILE A 19 9.46 -6.58 7.60
CA ILE A 19 9.87 -5.29 7.05
C ILE A 19 11.34 -5.42 6.63
N LEU A 20 11.62 -5.01 5.40
CA LEU A 20 12.98 -4.83 4.88
C LEU A 20 13.29 -3.35 4.80
N MET A 21 14.49 -2.95 5.22
CA MET A 21 14.92 -1.55 5.17
C MET A 21 16.22 -1.42 4.39
N LYS A 22 16.27 -0.43 3.50
CA LYS A 22 17.48 0.00 2.79
C LYS A 22 17.70 1.49 3.03
N PHE A 23 18.86 1.82 3.58
CA PHE A 23 19.24 3.19 3.92
C PHE A 23 19.88 3.92 2.73
N ASN A 24 19.87 5.26 2.79
CA ASN A 24 20.48 6.17 1.82
C ASN A 24 19.89 6.02 0.40
N VAL A 25 18.58 5.83 0.29
CA VAL A 25 17.85 5.76 -0.98
C VAL A 25 17.34 7.15 -1.36
N SER A 26 17.63 7.59 -2.58
CA SER A 26 17.07 8.84 -3.12
C SER A 26 15.65 8.63 -3.67
N GLU A 27 14.92 9.72 -3.91
CA GLU A 27 13.61 9.66 -4.53
C GLU A 27 13.66 9.09 -5.95
N ASP A 28 14.67 9.47 -6.75
CA ASP A 28 14.86 8.90 -8.10
C ASP A 28 15.04 7.38 -8.05
N GLN A 29 15.87 6.88 -7.12
CA GLN A 29 16.07 5.44 -6.92
C GLN A 29 14.81 4.73 -6.43
N PHE A 30 13.98 5.40 -5.64
CA PHE A 30 12.68 4.88 -5.24
C PHE A 30 11.74 4.73 -6.44
N TRP A 31 11.66 5.73 -7.32
CA TRP A 31 10.80 5.67 -8.50
C TRP A 31 11.27 4.66 -9.57
N GLU A 32 12.54 4.28 -9.58
CA GLU A 32 13.05 3.20 -10.44
C GLU A 32 12.50 1.81 -10.04
N ILE A 33 12.13 1.63 -8.77
CA ILE A 33 11.68 0.33 -8.22
C ILE A 33 10.19 0.30 -7.87
N ALA A 34 9.62 1.45 -7.50
CA ALA A 34 8.23 1.55 -7.07
C ALA A 34 7.28 1.26 -8.25
N ASN A 35 6.32 0.39 -8.01
CA ASN A 35 5.23 0.10 -8.95
C ASN A 35 3.90 0.00 -8.19
N GLU A 36 2.79 -0.13 -8.91
CA GLU A 36 1.44 -0.18 -8.35
C GLU A 36 1.25 -1.31 -7.32
N ASP A 37 1.91 -2.44 -7.55
CA ASP A 37 1.76 -3.65 -6.73
C ASP A 37 2.75 -3.71 -5.55
N SER A 38 3.66 -2.74 -5.47
CA SER A 38 4.73 -2.75 -4.47
C SER A 38 4.36 -1.91 -3.26
N ASN A 39 4.28 -2.56 -2.09
CA ASN A 39 4.07 -1.89 -0.82
C ASN A 39 5.40 -1.31 -0.28
N PHE A 40 5.85 -0.22 -0.88
CA PHE A 40 7.09 0.48 -0.55
C PHE A 40 6.80 1.87 0.00
N GLU A 41 7.59 2.29 0.98
CA GLU A 41 7.60 3.66 1.49
C GLU A 41 9.03 4.21 1.46
N LEU A 42 9.18 5.50 1.15
CA LEU A 42 10.44 6.23 1.31
C LEU A 42 10.29 7.26 2.42
N ILE A 43 10.97 7.04 3.55
CA ILE A 43 10.93 7.95 4.71
C ILE A 43 12.36 8.38 5.04
N ASN A 44 12.67 9.67 4.92
CA ASN A 44 13.97 10.27 5.28
C ASN A 44 15.18 9.52 4.69
N GLY A 45 15.09 9.10 3.42
CA GLY A 45 16.15 8.35 2.74
C GLY A 45 16.23 6.88 3.12
N VAL A 46 15.21 6.34 3.81
CA VAL A 46 15.08 4.92 4.11
C VAL A 46 13.94 4.35 3.27
N LEU A 47 14.28 3.42 2.38
CA LEU A 47 13.30 2.60 1.68
C LEU A 47 12.84 1.51 2.63
N ILE A 48 11.54 1.49 2.90
CA ILE A 48 10.85 0.50 3.71
C ILE A 48 10.03 -0.37 2.77
N ILE A 49 10.22 -1.68 2.85
CA ILE A 49 9.49 -2.66 2.04
C ILE A 49 8.72 -3.54 3.00
N HIS A 50 7.40 -3.53 2.84
CA HIS A 50 6.49 -4.34 3.62
C HIS A 50 6.34 -5.73 2.99
N SER A 51 6.09 -6.73 3.83
CA SER A 51 5.54 -7.99 3.35
C SER A 51 4.23 -7.75 2.59
N PRO A 52 3.88 -8.63 1.63
CA PRO A 52 2.57 -8.61 1.01
C PRO A 52 1.46 -8.62 2.06
N ALA A 53 0.36 -7.92 1.79
CA ALA A 53 -0.78 -7.94 2.69
C ALA A 53 -1.35 -9.38 2.80
N PRO A 54 -1.73 -9.84 4.01
CA PRO A 54 -2.43 -11.09 4.17
C PRO A 54 -3.78 -11.09 3.43
N THR A 55 -4.27 -12.26 3.01
CA THR A 55 -5.59 -12.38 2.35
C THR A 55 -6.71 -11.76 3.19
N GLU A 56 -6.68 -11.92 4.52
CA GLU A 56 -7.66 -11.32 5.44
C GLU A 56 -7.68 -9.78 5.36
N HIS A 57 -6.51 -9.15 5.17
CA HIS A 57 -6.42 -7.70 4.99
C HIS A 57 -7.12 -7.27 3.70
N GLU A 58 -6.87 -7.97 2.59
CA GLU A 58 -7.48 -7.68 1.29
C GLU A 58 -9.00 -7.86 1.30
N GLU A 59 -9.50 -8.90 1.97
CA GLU A 59 -10.94 -9.14 2.13
C GLU A 59 -11.61 -8.00 2.91
N LEU A 60 -11.01 -7.59 4.03
CA LEU A 60 -11.52 -6.50 4.85
C LEU A 60 -11.48 -5.16 4.09
N PHE A 61 -10.37 -4.87 3.42
CA PHE A 61 -10.22 -3.64 2.64
C PHE A 61 -11.21 -3.60 1.47
N GLY A 62 -11.40 -4.72 0.78
CA GLY A 62 -12.39 -4.89 -0.27
C GLY A 62 -13.82 -4.60 0.21
N TYR A 63 -14.19 -5.13 1.39
CA TYR A 63 -15.49 -4.86 2.01
C TYR A 63 -15.66 -3.38 2.36
N LEU A 64 -14.66 -2.75 2.96
CA LEU A 64 -14.70 -1.32 3.29
C LEU A 64 -14.84 -0.44 2.04
N ASN A 65 -14.09 -0.75 0.98
CA ASN A 65 -14.17 -0.05 -0.29
C ASN A 65 -15.57 -0.23 -0.93
N PHE A 66 -16.18 -1.41 -0.81
CA PHE A 66 -17.56 -1.64 -1.23
C PHE A 66 -18.54 -0.72 -0.46
N VAL A 67 -18.48 -0.70 0.87
CA VAL A 67 -19.36 0.14 1.70
C VAL A 67 -19.21 1.62 1.35
N LEU A 68 -17.98 2.10 1.18
CA LEU A 68 -17.71 3.50 0.80
C LEU A 68 -18.28 3.85 -0.58
N ARG A 69 -18.11 2.96 -1.56
CA ARG A 69 -18.63 3.19 -2.92
C ARG A 69 -20.16 3.16 -2.95
N PHE A 70 -20.76 2.22 -2.24
CA PHE A 70 -22.21 2.07 -2.15
C PHE A 70 -22.85 3.28 -1.45
N THR A 71 -22.35 3.65 -0.27
CA THR A 71 -22.87 4.83 0.46
C THR A 71 -22.73 6.10 -0.38
N ARG A 72 -21.60 6.30 -1.05
CA ARG A 72 -21.41 7.43 -1.97
C ARG A 72 -22.39 7.40 -3.15
N SER A 73 -22.74 6.24 -3.70
CA SER A 73 -23.71 6.17 -4.80
C SER A 73 -25.13 6.49 -4.35
N GLU A 74 -25.52 6.08 -3.15
CA GLU A 74 -26.85 6.40 -2.61
C GLU A 74 -26.97 7.89 -2.26
N LEU A 75 -25.95 8.50 -1.64
CA LEU A 75 -25.92 9.94 -1.37
C LEU A 75 -26.10 10.79 -2.63
N LYS A 76 -25.45 10.39 -3.74
CA LYS A 76 -25.62 11.08 -5.02
C LYS A 76 -27.05 10.99 -5.54
N LYS A 77 -27.74 9.87 -5.36
CA LYS A 77 -29.14 9.71 -5.82
C LYS A 77 -30.08 10.64 -5.06
N GLU A 78 -29.87 10.81 -3.75
CA GLU A 78 -30.66 11.73 -2.93
C GLU A 78 -30.46 13.19 -3.36
N GLU A 79 -29.23 13.60 -3.67
CA GLU A 79 -28.94 14.96 -4.20
C GLU A 79 -29.67 15.27 -5.52
N TYR A 80 -29.87 14.29 -6.40
CA TYR A 80 -30.63 14.47 -7.64
C TYR A 80 -32.15 14.54 -7.43
N LEU A 81 -32.67 13.94 -6.36
CA LEU A 81 -34.10 13.95 -6.04
C LEU A 81 -34.53 15.25 -5.34
N ASP A 82 -33.64 15.88 -4.57
CA ASP A 82 -33.89 17.18 -3.91
C ASP A 82 -33.76 18.40 -4.84
N GLN A 83 -33.24 18.22 -6.05
CA GLN A 83 -33.10 19.29 -7.07
C GLN A 83 -34.25 19.31 -8.10
N GLY A 84 -35.26 18.44 -7.96
CA GLY A 84 -36.41 18.30 -8.87
C GLY A 84 -37.70 18.92 -8.35
#